data_AF-A0A497P9R2-F1
#
_entry.id   AF-A0A497P9R2-F1
#
_cell.length_a   1.000
_cell.length_b   1.000
_cell.length_c   1.000
_cell.angle_alpha   90.00
_cell.angle_beta   90.00
_cell.angle_gamma   90.00
#
_symmetry.space_group_name_H-M   'P 1'
#
loop_
_entity.id
_entity.type
_entity.pdbx_description
1 polymer ?
#
loop_
_entity_poly.entity_id
_entity_poly.type
_entity_poly.pdbx_seq_one_letter_code
_entity_poly.pdbx_strand_id
1 'polypeptide(L)'
;DEEAEIPEPVPWQTLIPYPGPTAEEDIGIFRPGEVMADYKAVVEAIGSGRRAAGSIQRFLNGEPVEAPANMIRTHTRVLSLDELEPVAELPRQKMPELTHEEQIADPSAEIALGFSEEQAVTEAKRCLQCGLICYRRVEGKTLH
;
A
#
# COMPACT_ATOMS: atom_id res chain seq x y z
N ASP A 1 -0.15 -58.59 -7.63
CA ASP A 1 0.01 -57.72 -8.79
C ASP A 1 -1.06 -56.65 -8.75
N GLU A 2 -0.83 -55.62 -7.95
CA GLU A 2 -1.63 -54.40 -7.97
C GLU A 2 -1.03 -53.50 -9.05
N GLU A 3 -1.70 -53.43 -10.20
CA GLU A 3 -1.39 -52.46 -11.24
C GLU A 3 -1.55 -51.05 -10.64
N ALA A 4 -0.42 -50.39 -10.41
CA ALA A 4 -0.39 -48.98 -10.08
C ALA A 4 -0.94 -48.20 -11.27
N GLU A 5 -2.11 -47.58 -11.08
CA GLU A 5 -2.76 -46.68 -12.02
C GLU A 5 -1.80 -45.52 -12.33
N ILE A 6 -1.17 -45.53 -13.51
CA ILE A 6 -0.32 -44.43 -13.96
C ILE A 6 -1.28 -43.33 -14.45
N PRO A 7 -1.37 -42.16 -13.78
CA PRO A 7 -2.27 -41.12 -14.23
C PRO A 7 -1.86 -40.66 -15.62
N GLU A 8 -2.82 -40.62 -16.54
CA GLU A 8 -2.65 -40.09 -17.90
C GLU A 8 -1.94 -38.72 -17.85
N PRO A 9 -1.05 -38.40 -18.82
CA PRO A 9 -0.31 -37.15 -18.78
C PRO A 9 -1.30 -35.98 -18.85
N VAL A 10 -1.43 -35.24 -17.75
CA VAL A 10 -2.21 -33.99 -17.71
C VAL A 10 -1.58 -33.02 -18.73
N PRO A 11 -2.27 -32.69 -19.83
CA PRO A 11 -1.69 -31.89 -20.90
C PRO A 11 -1.45 -30.44 -20.46
N TRP A 12 -2.16 -30.00 -19.42
CA TRP A 12 -2.01 -28.70 -18.77
C TRP A 12 -2.66 -28.74 -17.40
N GLN A 13 -2.09 -27.98 -16.45
CA GLN A 13 -2.65 -27.75 -15.13
C GLN A 13 -2.75 -26.25 -14.92
N THR A 14 -3.88 -25.79 -14.39
CA THR A 14 -4.04 -24.39 -13.97
C THR A 14 -3.46 -24.21 -12.58
N LEU A 15 -2.47 -23.33 -12.46
CA LEU A 15 -1.96 -22.86 -11.18
C LEU A 15 -2.71 -21.61 -10.75
N ILE A 16 -3.36 -21.66 -9.59
CA ILE A 16 -4.02 -20.50 -8.99
C ILE A 16 -2.99 -19.77 -8.11
N PRO A 17 -2.71 -18.48 -8.37
CA PRO A 17 -1.87 -17.69 -7.48
C PRO A 17 -2.51 -17.53 -6.10
N TYR A 18 -1.67 -17.36 -5.08
CA TYR A 18 -2.17 -17.08 -3.74
C TYR A 18 -2.98 -15.77 -3.67
N PRO A 19 -3.86 -15.59 -2.66
CA PRO A 19 -4.68 -14.39 -2.45
C PRO A 19 -3.87 -13.10 -2.40
N GLY A 20 -4.24 -12.11 -3.21
CA GLY A 20 -3.63 -10.78 -3.18
C GLY A 20 -4.11 -9.92 -2.00
N PRO A 21 -3.49 -8.75 -1.78
CA PRO A 21 -3.86 -7.83 -0.69
C PRO A 21 -5.31 -7.36 -0.69
N THR A 22 -5.94 -7.31 -1.87
CA THR A 22 -7.33 -6.85 -2.03
C THR A 22 -8.35 -7.99 -2.00
N ALA A 23 -7.91 -9.25 -1.93
CA ALA A 23 -8.80 -10.39 -1.85
C ALA A 23 -9.52 -10.44 -0.48
N GLU A 24 -10.85 -10.51 -0.52
CA GLU A 24 -11.69 -10.65 0.67
C GLU A 24 -11.69 -12.09 1.21
N GLU A 25 -11.56 -13.05 0.31
CA GLU A 25 -11.54 -14.48 0.61
C GLU A 25 -10.25 -15.12 0.07
N ASP A 26 -9.90 -16.30 0.59
CA ASP A 26 -8.67 -17.00 0.20
C ASP A 26 -8.90 -18.11 -0.84
N ILE A 27 -10.12 -18.20 -1.38
CA ILE A 27 -10.58 -19.36 -2.13
C ILE A 27 -10.90 -19.01 -3.58
N GLY A 28 -10.46 -19.86 -4.51
CA GLY A 28 -10.83 -19.78 -5.92
C GLY A 28 -10.14 -18.65 -6.70
N ILE A 29 -10.36 -18.61 -8.01
CA ILE A 29 -9.79 -17.60 -8.93
C ILE A 29 -10.66 -16.34 -9.07
N PHE A 30 -11.95 -16.45 -8.75
CA PHE A 30 -12.94 -15.37 -8.84
C PHE A 30 -13.24 -14.76 -7.46
N ARG A 31 -12.24 -14.73 -6.58
CA ARG A 31 -12.41 -14.23 -5.21
C ARG A 31 -12.78 -12.74 -5.21
N PRO A 32 -13.75 -12.31 -4.38
CA PRO A 32 -14.15 -10.91 -4.32
C PRO A 32 -12.99 -9.97 -3.98
N GLY A 33 -13.03 -8.75 -4.52
CA GLY A 33 -12.03 -7.70 -4.27
C GLY A 33 -10.71 -7.84 -5.05
N GLU A 34 -10.47 -8.97 -5.73
CA GLU A 34 -9.24 -9.18 -6.51
C GLU A 34 -9.47 -9.08 -8.02
N VAL A 35 -8.63 -8.27 -8.68
CA VAL A 35 -8.60 -8.14 -10.13
C VAL A 35 -7.49 -9.02 -10.70
N MET A 36 -7.80 -9.82 -11.72
CA MET A 36 -6.86 -10.78 -12.32
C MET A 36 -6.23 -10.33 -13.64
N ALA A 37 -6.87 -9.45 -14.39
CA ALA A 37 -6.37 -9.05 -15.72
C ALA A 37 -6.67 -7.59 -16.12
N ASP A 38 -7.69 -6.94 -15.54
CA ASP A 38 -8.14 -5.60 -15.94
C ASP A 38 -7.81 -4.53 -14.89
N TYR A 39 -6.51 -4.29 -14.68
CA TYR A 39 -6.00 -3.40 -13.65
C TYR A 39 -6.25 -1.93 -13.99
N LYS A 40 -6.72 -1.15 -13.00
CA LYS A 40 -6.95 0.29 -13.18
C LYS A 40 -5.67 1.09 -13.07
N ALA A 41 -4.72 0.63 -12.25
CA ALA A 41 -3.45 1.31 -12.05
C ALA A 41 -2.25 0.40 -12.38
N VAL A 42 -1.19 0.99 -12.95
CA VAL A 42 0.05 0.29 -13.31
C VAL A 42 0.66 -0.43 -12.10
N VAL A 43 0.56 0.15 -10.91
CA VAL A 43 1.07 -0.44 -9.66
C VAL A 43 0.37 -1.76 -9.32
N GLU A 44 -0.92 -1.89 -9.63
CA GLU A 44 -1.69 -3.12 -9.39
C GLU A 44 -1.25 -4.23 -10.36
N ALA A 45 -1.06 -3.90 -11.63
CA ALA A 45 -0.56 -4.83 -12.64
C ALA A 45 0.84 -5.37 -12.27
N ILE A 46 1.74 -4.48 -11.83
CA ILE A 46 3.07 -4.88 -11.33
C ILE A 46 2.94 -5.78 -10.10
N GLY A 47 2.07 -5.42 -9.15
CA GLY A 47 1.80 -6.21 -7.95
C GLY A 47 1.33 -7.62 -8.29
N SER A 48 0.39 -7.76 -9.23
CA SER A 48 -0.11 -9.06 -9.67
C SER A 48 0.95 -9.89 -10.40
N GLY A 49 1.76 -9.26 -11.27
CA GLY A 49 2.87 -9.94 -11.94
C GLY A 49 3.89 -10.53 -10.95
N ARG A 50 4.26 -9.75 -9.92
CA ARG A 50 5.16 -10.23 -8.85
C ARG A 50 4.57 -11.40 -8.07
N ARG A 51 3.27 -11.34 -7.78
CA ARG A 51 2.53 -12.41 -7.09
C ARG A 51 2.44 -13.69 -7.92
N ALA A 52 2.13 -13.57 -9.22
CA ALA A 52 2.10 -14.70 -10.13
C ALA A 52 3.48 -15.38 -10.22
N ALA A 53 4.56 -14.59 -10.40
CA ALA A 53 5.93 -15.11 -10.40
C ALA A 53 6.29 -15.82 -9.09
N GLY A 54 5.95 -15.23 -7.94
CA GLY A 54 6.17 -15.86 -6.63
C GLY A 54 5.38 -17.14 -6.43
N SER A 55 4.15 -17.22 -6.96
CA SER A 55 3.32 -18.42 -6.91
C SER A 55 3.88 -19.54 -7.78
N ILE A 56 4.33 -19.21 -9.00
CA ILE A 56 4.99 -20.14 -9.92
C ILE A 56 6.27 -20.68 -9.29
N GLN A 57 7.09 -19.82 -8.70
CA GLN A 57 8.33 -20.22 -8.03
C GLN A 57 8.08 -21.24 -6.91
N ARG A 58 7.11 -20.96 -6.04
CA ARG A 58 6.73 -21.87 -4.94
C ARG A 58 6.27 -23.22 -5.48
N PHE A 59 5.40 -23.21 -6.48
CA PHE A 59 4.91 -24.43 -7.11
C PHE A 59 6.05 -25.27 -7.71
N LEU A 60 6.96 -24.65 -8.46
CA LEU A 60 8.11 -25.34 -9.05
C LEU A 60 9.08 -25.89 -8.00
N ASN A 61 9.15 -25.26 -6.83
CA ASN A 61 9.96 -25.72 -5.69
C ASN A 61 9.27 -26.82 -4.85
N GLY A 62 8.01 -27.16 -5.12
CA GLY A 62 7.22 -28.06 -4.26
C GLY A 62 6.81 -27.43 -2.92
N GLU A 63 6.85 -26.10 -2.83
CA GLU A 63 6.40 -25.34 -1.65
C GLU A 63 4.90 -25.03 -1.76
N PRO A 64 4.20 -24.89 -0.62
CA PRO A 64 2.81 -24.45 -0.63
C PRO A 64 2.68 -23.05 -1.23
N VAL A 65 1.72 -22.91 -2.16
CA VAL A 65 1.40 -21.64 -2.84
C VAL A 65 0.49 -20.82 -1.95
N GLU A 66 1.07 -20.31 -0.87
CA GLU A 66 0.39 -19.52 0.14
C GLU A 66 0.85 -18.07 0.16
N ALA A 67 -0.07 -17.23 0.62
CA ALA A 67 0.17 -15.85 0.98
C ALA A 67 1.39 -15.73 1.92
N PRO A 68 2.27 -14.72 1.75
CA PRO A 68 3.30 -14.43 2.73
C PRO A 68 2.70 -14.21 4.13
N ALA A 69 3.41 -14.68 5.16
CA ALA A 69 3.03 -14.43 6.54
C ALA A 69 2.91 -12.91 6.79
N ASN A 70 1.86 -12.50 7.50
CA ASN A 70 1.57 -11.10 7.82
C ASN A 70 1.33 -10.19 6.59
N MET A 71 0.87 -10.74 5.46
CA MET A 71 0.43 -9.90 4.34
C MET A 71 -0.70 -8.95 4.78
N ILE A 72 -0.45 -7.65 4.63
CA ILE A 72 -1.43 -6.60 4.91
C ILE A 72 -2.51 -6.65 3.82
N ARG A 73 -3.76 -6.76 4.24
CA ARG A 73 -4.95 -6.68 3.39
C ARG A 73 -5.65 -5.35 3.56
N THR A 74 -6.60 -5.07 2.67
CA THR A 74 -7.44 -3.85 2.74
C THR A 74 -8.16 -3.70 4.09
N HIS A 75 -8.57 -4.82 4.71
CA HIS A 75 -9.23 -4.83 6.02
C HIS A 75 -8.25 -5.01 7.20
N THR A 76 -6.94 -5.05 6.94
CA THR A 76 -5.94 -5.13 8.02
C THR A 76 -5.81 -3.77 8.69
N ARG A 77 -6.19 -3.69 9.97
CA ARG A 77 -5.98 -2.48 10.78
C ARG A 77 -4.50 -2.34 11.15
N VAL A 78 -3.75 -1.59 10.35
CA VAL A 78 -2.30 -1.35 10.57
C VAL A 78 -2.05 -0.32 11.67
N LEU A 79 -2.93 0.67 11.79
CA LEU A 79 -2.92 1.69 12.83
C LEU A 79 -4.23 1.60 13.60
N SER A 80 -4.16 1.63 14.93
CA SER A 80 -5.34 1.62 15.83
C SER A 80 -5.65 3.02 16.36
N LEU A 81 -5.29 4.07 15.62
CA LEU A 81 -5.56 5.44 15.98
C LEU A 81 -6.66 5.96 15.09
N ASP A 82 -7.86 6.11 15.65
CA ASP A 82 -9.02 6.67 14.95
C ASP A 82 -8.99 8.21 14.99
N GLU A 83 -8.37 8.80 16.03
CA GLU A 83 -8.21 10.24 16.19
C GLU A 83 -6.87 10.59 16.86
N LEU A 84 -6.35 11.80 16.58
CA LEU A 84 -5.13 12.34 17.19
C LEU A 84 -5.51 13.43 18.21
N GLU A 85 -5.61 13.07 19.49
CA GLU A 85 -5.92 14.02 20.56
C GLU A 85 -4.70 14.32 21.46
N PRO A 86 -4.45 15.59 21.84
CA PRO A 86 -4.99 16.84 21.30
C PRO A 86 -4.04 17.46 20.26
N VAL A 87 -4.42 17.43 18.98
CA VAL A 87 -3.72 18.19 17.93
C VAL A 87 -4.41 19.55 17.76
N ALA A 88 -3.67 20.64 17.96
CA ALA A 88 -4.21 21.98 17.73
C ALA A 88 -4.47 22.21 16.24
N GLU A 89 -5.71 22.56 15.88
CA GLU A 89 -6.05 22.97 14.53
C GLU A 89 -5.47 24.35 14.24
N LEU A 90 -4.37 24.37 13.48
CA LEU A 90 -3.77 25.61 12.98
C LEU A 90 -3.89 25.63 11.45
N PRO A 91 -4.26 26.78 10.85
CA PRO A 91 -4.30 26.90 9.40
C PRO A 91 -2.90 26.73 8.81
N ARG A 92 -2.83 26.11 7.63
CA ARG A 92 -1.58 25.95 6.89
C ARG A 92 -1.03 27.32 6.48
N GLN A 93 0.28 27.53 6.62
CA GLN A 93 0.96 28.67 6.02
C GLN A 93 0.84 28.61 4.50
N LYS A 94 0.30 29.65 3.88
CA LYS A 94 0.17 29.72 2.43
C LYS A 94 1.57 29.73 1.80
N MET A 95 1.83 28.79 0.90
CA MET A 95 3.08 28.75 0.14
C MET A 95 3.20 30.05 -0.67
N PRO A 96 4.28 30.82 -0.52
CA PRO A 96 4.60 31.87 -1.46
C PRO A 96 4.79 31.27 -2.85
N GLU A 97 4.09 31.81 -3.82
CA GLU A 97 4.08 31.32 -5.20
C GLU A 97 4.43 32.47 -6.14
N LEU A 98 5.07 32.14 -7.26
CA LEU A 98 5.22 33.10 -8.37
C LEU A 98 3.85 33.58 -8.84
N THR A 99 3.79 34.84 -9.25
CA THR A 99 2.57 35.37 -9.88
C THR A 99 2.35 34.70 -11.23
N HIS A 100 1.11 34.71 -11.71
CA HIS A 100 0.78 34.11 -13.01
C HIS A 100 1.57 34.77 -14.16
N GLU A 101 1.79 36.08 -14.10
CA GLU A 101 2.58 36.80 -15.10
C GLU A 101 4.04 36.30 -15.14
N GLU A 102 4.64 36.07 -13.97
CA GLU A 102 6.00 35.54 -13.85
C GLU A 102 6.10 34.08 -14.32
N GLN A 103 5.08 33.26 -14.01
CA GLN A 103 5.01 31.87 -14.49
C GLN A 103 4.94 31.77 -16.02
N ILE A 104 4.25 32.71 -16.68
CA ILE A 104 4.20 32.77 -18.15
C ILE A 104 5.55 33.22 -18.72
N ALA A 105 6.21 34.16 -18.04
CA ALA A 105 7.49 34.71 -18.49
C ALA A 105 8.64 33.69 -18.42
N ASP A 106 8.64 32.80 -17.41
CA ASP A 106 9.59 31.69 -17.30
C ASP A 106 8.89 30.37 -16.93
N PRO A 107 8.50 29.57 -17.94
CA PRO A 107 7.84 28.28 -17.72
C PRO A 107 8.71 27.21 -17.04
N SER A 108 10.02 27.45 -16.93
CA SER A 108 10.95 26.53 -16.26
C SER A 108 11.21 26.88 -14.80
N ALA A 109 10.72 28.03 -14.34
CA ALA A 109 10.87 28.46 -12.96
C ALA A 109 10.01 27.64 -11.99
N GLU A 110 10.54 27.42 -10.79
CA GLU A 110 9.81 26.81 -9.68
C GLU A 110 8.64 27.71 -9.26
N ILE A 111 7.42 27.17 -9.24
CA ILE A 111 6.23 27.93 -8.86
C ILE A 111 6.23 28.22 -7.35
N ALA A 112 6.62 27.25 -6.53
CA ALA A 112 6.66 27.37 -5.08
C ALA A 112 8.01 27.99 -4.65
N LEU A 113 7.95 29.21 -4.13
CA LEU A 113 9.14 29.99 -3.74
C LEU A 113 9.71 29.58 -2.38
N GLY A 114 9.03 28.68 -1.67
CA GLY A 114 9.40 28.26 -0.32
C GLY A 114 8.97 29.27 0.75
N PHE A 115 9.12 28.87 2.01
CA PHE A 115 8.79 29.71 3.15
C PHE A 115 9.95 30.60 3.56
N SER A 116 9.63 31.78 4.09
CA SER A 116 10.57 32.51 4.95
C SER A 116 10.87 31.71 6.22
N GLU A 117 11.95 32.05 6.92
CA GLU A 117 12.29 31.40 8.19
C GLU A 117 11.14 31.47 9.21
N GLU A 118 10.50 32.63 9.34
CA GLU A 118 9.36 32.82 10.25
C GLU A 118 8.15 31.96 9.85
N GLN A 119 7.84 31.91 8.55
CA GLN A 119 6.76 31.06 8.02
C GLN A 119 7.07 29.58 8.24
N ALA A 120 8.32 29.15 8.02
CA ALA A 120 8.75 27.78 8.23
C ALA A 120 8.64 27.38 9.70
N VAL A 121 9.08 28.24 10.63
CA VAL A 121 8.92 28.02 12.08
C VAL A 121 7.44 27.92 12.46
N THR A 122 6.59 28.76 11.87
CA THR A 122 5.16 28.77 12.15
C THR A 122 4.47 27.51 11.62
N GLU A 123 4.81 27.08 10.41
CA GLU A 123 4.31 25.83 9.82
C GLU A 123 4.81 24.61 10.61
N ALA A 124 6.05 24.62 11.10
CA ALA A 124 6.57 23.53 11.93
C ALA A 124 5.79 23.38 13.25
N LYS A 125 5.25 24.47 13.82
CA LYS A 125 4.41 24.44 15.02
C LYS A 125 3.02 23.84 14.79
N ARG A 126 2.55 23.75 13.53
CA ARG A 126 1.33 23.03 13.14
C ARG A 126 1.50 21.50 13.18
N CYS A 127 2.66 20.99 13.58
CA CYS A 127 2.95 19.55 13.68
C CYS A 127 1.80 18.77 14.34
N LEU A 128 1.26 17.78 13.61
CA LEU A 128 0.16 16.91 14.06
C LEU A 128 0.62 15.86 15.10
N GLN A 129 1.86 15.98 15.62
CA GLN A 129 2.51 15.03 16.53
C GLN A 129 2.47 13.56 16.10
N CYS A 130 2.17 13.25 14.84
CA CYS A 130 1.95 11.89 14.33
C CYS A 130 3.16 10.99 14.56
N GLY A 131 4.39 11.51 14.45
CA GLY A 131 5.60 10.72 14.75
C GLY A 131 5.78 10.41 16.24
N LEU A 132 5.39 11.33 17.12
CA LEU A 132 5.48 11.11 18.57
C LEU A 132 4.39 10.15 19.04
N ILE A 133 3.16 10.30 18.57
CA ILE A 133 2.03 9.48 19.00
C ILE A 133 2.10 8.08 18.38
N CYS A 134 2.42 7.97 17.08
CA CYS A 134 2.41 6.68 16.37
C CYS A 134 3.64 5.82 16.67
N TYR A 135 4.81 6.40 16.96
CA TYR A 135 6.04 5.63 17.19
C TYR A 135 6.49 5.56 18.65
N ARG A 136 6.06 6.49 19.52
CA ARG A 136 6.30 6.39 20.97
C ARG A 136 5.17 5.58 21.60
N ARG A 137 5.37 4.26 21.72
CA ARG A 137 4.50 3.43 22.56
C ARG A 137 4.68 3.88 24.01
N VAL A 138 3.77 4.70 24.52
CA VAL A 138 3.73 5.02 25.95
C VAL A 138 3.29 3.73 26.63
N GLU A 139 4.17 3.10 27.41
CA GLU A 139 3.79 1.94 28.21
C GLU A 139 2.59 2.31 29.09
N GLY A 140 1.45 1.63 28.89
CA GLY A 140 0.37 1.61 29.88
C GLY A 140 -0.89 2.43 29.62
N LYS A 141 -1.19 2.92 28.41
CA LYS A 141 -2.56 3.35 28.09
C LYS A 141 -3.00 2.85 26.71
N THR A 142 -4.00 1.99 26.70
CA THR A 142 -4.83 1.71 25.53
C THR A 142 -5.54 3.01 25.16
N LEU A 143 -5.12 3.64 24.08
CA LEU A 143 -5.92 4.64 23.40
C LEU A 143 -7.13 3.89 22.81
N HIS A 144 -8.33 4.32 23.20
CA HIS A 144 -9.59 3.70 22.83
C HIS A 144 -9.86 3.84 21.34
#